data_AF-F8CLT4-F1
#
_entry.id   AF-F8CLT4-F1
#
_cell.length_a   1.000
_cell.length_b   1.000
_cell.length_c   1.000
_cell.angle_alpha   90.00
_cell.angle_beta   90.00
_cell.angle_gamma   90.00
#
_symmetry.space_group_name_H-M   'P 1'
#
loop_
_entity.id
_entity.type
_entity.pdbx_description
1 polymer ?
#
loop_
_entity_poly.entity_id
_entity_poly.type
_entity_poly.pdbx_seq_one_letter_code
_entity_poly.pdbx_strand_id
1 'polypeptide(L)'
;MVDLHHARRAKRLDLYRGRHADRVRFVRTTLETLTQSGTLFTEEGTRRGLSLLKALQLLQRAHARLEEVSGDGVLPAARLPERVDALYTEVDGLFVRADTLSGRDEARVAQLPAR
;
A
#
# COMPACT_ATOMS: atom_id res chain seq x y z
N MET A 1 -4.88 30.74 -16.22
CA MET A 1 -4.29 29.64 -17.00
C MET A 1 -3.96 28.53 -16.00
N VAL A 2 -4.69 27.41 -16.02
CA VAL A 2 -4.53 26.34 -15.01
C VAL A 2 -3.20 25.62 -15.24
N ASP A 3 -2.36 25.50 -14.22
CA ASP A 3 -1.13 24.73 -14.28
C ASP A 3 -1.45 23.23 -14.37
N LEU A 4 -1.44 22.73 -15.61
CA LEU A 4 -1.69 21.33 -15.96
C LEU A 4 -0.68 20.37 -15.30
N HIS A 5 0.56 20.81 -15.06
CA HIS A 5 1.57 19.99 -14.41
C HIS A 5 1.27 19.79 -12.94
N HIS A 6 0.88 20.87 -12.25
CA HIS A 6 0.46 20.81 -10.85
C HIS A 6 -0.78 19.90 -10.68
N ALA A 7 -1.78 20.06 -11.56
CA ALA A 7 -2.98 19.23 -11.54
C ALA A 7 -2.69 17.72 -11.77
N ARG A 8 -1.78 17.40 -12.71
CA ARG A 8 -1.35 16.01 -12.95
C ARG A 8 -0.62 15.40 -11.76
N ARG A 9 0.26 16.17 -11.10
CA ARG A 9 1.00 15.70 -9.92
C ARG A 9 0.06 15.45 -8.74
N ALA A 10 -0.87 16.36 -8.48
CA ALA A 10 -1.90 16.18 -7.44
C ALA A 10 -2.73 14.93 -7.70
N LYS A 11 -3.24 14.75 -8.92
CA LYS A 11 -4.01 13.56 -9.30
C LYS A 11 -3.23 12.26 -9.13
N ARG A 12 -1.94 12.24 -9.48
CA ARG A 12 -1.08 11.06 -9.28
C ARG A 12 -0.96 10.74 -7.79
N LEU A 13 -0.70 11.73 -6.95
CA LEU A 13 -0.63 11.54 -5.50
C LEU A 13 -1.93 10.96 -4.93
N ASP A 14 -3.08 11.50 -5.34
CA ASP A 14 -4.40 11.00 -4.90
C ASP A 14 -4.64 9.54 -5.29
N LEU A 15 -4.25 9.15 -6.52
CA LEU A 15 -4.33 7.76 -6.97
C LEU A 15 -3.47 6.82 -6.11
N TYR A 16 -2.27 7.24 -5.73
CA TYR A 16 -1.41 6.44 -4.85
C TYR A 16 -1.95 6.39 -3.41
N ARG A 17 -2.51 7.50 -2.89
CA ARG A 17 -3.18 7.54 -1.58
C ARG A 17 -4.39 6.60 -1.53
N GLY A 18 -5.22 6.59 -2.58
CA GLY A 18 -6.33 5.63 -2.71
C GLY A 18 -5.86 4.18 -2.74
N ARG A 19 -4.85 3.89 -3.58
CA ARG A 19 -4.22 2.56 -3.66
C ARG A 19 -3.61 2.08 -2.34
N HIS A 20 -3.06 2.99 -1.54
CA HIS A 20 -2.55 2.70 -0.20
C HIS A 20 -3.69 2.37 0.77
N ALA A 21 -4.71 3.23 0.84
CA ALA A 21 -5.86 3.05 1.72
C ALA A 21 -6.58 1.72 1.47
N ASP A 22 -6.76 1.34 0.21
CA ASP A 22 -7.35 0.06 -0.16
C ASP A 22 -6.53 -1.14 0.30
N ARG A 23 -5.19 -1.03 0.36
CA ARG A 23 -4.30 -2.11 0.84
C ARG A 23 -4.34 -2.21 2.35
N VAL A 24 -4.29 -1.08 3.04
CA VAL A 24 -4.45 -1.06 4.50
C VAL A 24 -5.79 -1.67 4.90
N ARG A 25 -6.88 -1.29 4.21
CA ARG A 25 -8.21 -1.85 4.46
C ARG A 25 -8.21 -3.38 4.29
N PHE A 26 -7.71 -3.88 3.16
CA PHE A 26 -7.65 -5.32 2.89
C PHE A 26 -6.90 -6.10 3.96
N VAL A 27 -5.70 -5.63 4.35
CA VAL A 27 -4.89 -6.30 5.38
C VAL A 27 -5.60 -6.30 6.73
N ARG A 28 -6.23 -5.18 7.13
CA ARG A 28 -6.99 -5.09 8.39
C ARG A 28 -8.18 -6.04 8.40
N THR A 29 -8.98 -6.05 7.35
CA THR A 29 -10.13 -6.97 7.22
C THR A 29 -9.67 -8.43 7.27
N THR A 30 -8.54 -8.76 6.64
CA THR A 30 -8.00 -10.14 6.68
C THR A 30 -7.57 -10.53 8.09
N LEU A 31 -6.91 -9.63 8.83
CA LEU A 31 -6.56 -9.85 10.23
C LEU A 31 -7.80 -9.99 11.13
N GLU A 32 -8.82 -9.17 10.90
CA GLU A 32 -10.10 -9.26 11.62
C GLU A 32 -10.77 -10.62 11.39
N THR A 33 -10.83 -11.09 10.15
CA THR A 33 -11.38 -12.42 9.81
C THR A 33 -10.59 -13.57 10.44
N LEU A 34 -9.26 -13.50 10.45
CA LEU A 34 -8.43 -14.50 11.13
C LEU A 34 -8.68 -14.53 12.65
N THR A 35 -8.87 -13.36 13.24
CA THR A 35 -9.13 -13.22 14.67
C THR A 35 -10.53 -13.74 15.02
N GLN A 36 -11.55 -13.36 14.25
CA GLN A 36 -12.95 -13.74 14.48
C GLN A 36 -13.19 -15.24 14.23
N SER A 37 -12.49 -15.84 13.28
CA SER A 37 -12.60 -17.29 13.01
C SER A 37 -11.88 -18.15 14.04
N GLY A 38 -11.13 -17.56 14.99
CA GLY A 38 -10.32 -18.29 15.98
C GLY A 38 -9.09 -18.98 15.39
N THR A 39 -8.85 -18.84 14.08
CA THR A 39 -7.75 -19.52 13.37
C THR A 39 -6.41 -18.87 13.63
N LEU A 40 -6.37 -17.62 14.12
CA LEU A 40 -5.13 -16.90 14.43
C LEU A 40 -4.18 -17.70 15.34
N PHE A 41 -4.71 -18.48 16.28
CA PHE A 41 -3.92 -19.26 17.25
C PHE A 41 -3.44 -20.62 16.72
N THR A 42 -3.77 -20.97 15.48
CA THR A 42 -3.16 -22.11 14.79
C THR A 42 -1.78 -21.73 14.27
N GLU A 43 -0.92 -22.70 13.99
CA GLU A 43 0.41 -22.44 13.41
C GLU A 43 0.30 -21.72 12.05
N GLU A 44 -0.63 -22.17 11.20
CA GLU A 44 -0.95 -21.57 9.90
C GLU A 44 -1.43 -20.11 10.07
N GLY A 45 -2.40 -19.89 10.97
CA GLY A 45 -2.95 -18.56 11.24
C GLY A 45 -1.95 -17.61 11.88
N THR A 46 -1.05 -18.10 12.74
CA THR A 46 0.03 -17.30 13.32
C THR A 46 1.03 -16.87 12.25
N ARG A 47 1.47 -17.81 11.39
CA ARG A 47 2.35 -17.49 10.25
C ARG A 47 1.69 -16.47 9.31
N ARG A 48 0.41 -16.65 9.01
CA ARG A 48 -0.38 -15.71 8.20
C ARG A 48 -0.51 -14.34 8.85
N GLY A 49 -0.80 -14.28 10.15
CA GLY A 49 -0.86 -13.05 10.93
C GLY A 49 0.45 -12.27 10.92
N LEU A 50 1.59 -12.97 11.11
CA LEU A 50 2.92 -12.37 11.00
C LEU A 50 3.19 -11.77 9.60
N SER A 51 2.79 -12.47 8.54
CA SER A 51 2.92 -11.95 7.17
C SER A 51 2.07 -10.70 6.94
N LEU A 52 0.85 -10.66 7.48
CA LEU A 52 -0.03 -9.49 7.42
C LEU A 52 0.53 -8.30 8.20
N LEU A 53 1.14 -8.53 9.37
CA LEU A 53 1.84 -7.49 10.12
C LEU A 53 3.03 -6.91 9.35
N LYS A 54 3.83 -7.77 8.71
CA LYS A 54 4.92 -7.33 7.82
C LYS A 54 4.37 -6.53 6.63
N ALA A 55 3.24 -6.93 6.06
CA ALA A 55 2.58 -6.14 5.01
C ALA A 55 2.18 -4.74 5.50
N LEU A 56 1.60 -4.62 6.71
CA LEU A 56 1.30 -3.32 7.32
C LEU A 56 2.55 -2.45 7.49
N GLN A 57 3.67 -3.02 7.93
CA GLN A 57 4.94 -2.29 8.06
C GLN A 57 5.43 -1.74 6.71
N LEU A 58 5.30 -2.51 5.63
CA LEU A 58 5.62 -2.02 4.28
C LEU A 58 4.68 -0.90 3.84
N LEU A 59 3.39 -1.01 4.15
CA LEU A 59 2.40 0.02 3.85
C LEU A 59 2.63 1.30 4.68
N GLN A 60 3.11 1.20 5.92
CA GLN A 60 3.51 2.35 6.73
C GLN A 60 4.72 3.06 6.09
N ARG A 61 5.71 2.31 5.60
CA ARG A 61 6.84 2.88 4.85
C ARG A 61 6.39 3.55 3.56
N ALA A 62 5.45 2.93 2.83
CA ALA A 62 4.89 3.51 1.62
C ALA A 62 4.16 4.82 1.90
N HIS A 63 3.41 4.89 3.01
CA HIS A 63 2.78 6.13 3.46
C HIS A 63 3.81 7.23 3.70
N ALA A 64 4.89 6.95 4.44
CA ALA A 64 5.96 7.91 4.68
C ALA A 64 6.58 8.47 3.38
N ARG A 65 6.74 7.63 2.35
CA ARG A 65 7.19 8.08 1.03
C ARG A 65 6.18 8.96 0.31
N LEU A 66 4.88 8.68 0.43
CA LEU A 66 3.84 9.55 -0.12
C LEU A 66 3.78 10.90 0.58
N GLU A 67 4.03 10.93 1.89
CA GLU A 67 4.15 12.17 2.64
C GLU A 67 5.37 13.00 2.17
N GLU A 68 6.52 12.36 1.91
CA GLU A 68 7.70 13.01 1.31
C GLU A 68 7.41 13.59 -0.09
N VAL A 69 6.55 12.93 -0.89
CA VAL A 69 6.11 13.44 -2.20
C VAL A 69 5.19 14.66 -2.07
N SER A 70 4.30 14.64 -1.08
CA SER A 70 3.32 15.71 -0.83
C SER A 70 3.94 16.95 -0.21
N GLY A 71 4.96 16.77 0.63
CA GLY A 71 5.49 17.83 1.48
C GLY A 71 4.63 18.14 2.71
N ASP A 72 3.54 17.39 2.94
CA ASP A 72 2.62 17.56 4.07
C ASP A 72 3.14 16.89 5.37
N GLY A 73 4.19 16.08 5.28
CA GLY A 73 4.74 15.29 6.38
C GLY A 73 5.93 15.92 7.10
N VAL A 74 6.47 15.17 8.08
CA VAL A 74 7.69 15.54 8.83
C VAL A 74 8.94 15.49 7.95
N LEU A 75 8.87 14.76 6.83
CA LEU A 75 9.97 14.65 5.87
C LEU A 75 9.95 15.84 4.90
N PRO A 76 11.11 16.46 4.61
CA PRO A 76 11.19 17.57 3.68
C PRO A 76 10.70 17.14 2.28
N ALA A 77 9.88 17.97 1.66
CA ALA A 77 9.32 17.70 0.34
C ALA A 77 10.42 17.43 -0.70
N ALA A 78 10.24 16.39 -1.52
CA ALA A 78 11.10 16.14 -2.67
C ALA A 78 10.98 17.29 -3.70
N ARG A 79 12.06 18.06 -3.85
CA ARG A 79 12.12 19.25 -4.71
C ARG A 79 12.49 18.93 -6.17
N LEU A 80 13.23 17.84 -6.38
CA LEU A 80 13.69 17.41 -7.70
C LEU A 80 12.68 16.42 -8.33
N PRO A 81 12.27 16.62 -9.60
CA PRO A 81 11.35 15.70 -10.30
C PRO A 81 11.83 14.24 -10.29
N GLU A 82 13.12 14.01 -10.49
CA GLU A 82 13.72 12.66 -10.51
C GLU A 82 13.57 11.98 -9.14
N ARG A 83 13.68 12.75 -8.06
CA ARG A 83 13.46 12.24 -6.70
C ARG A 83 12.00 11.88 -6.47
N VAL A 84 11.06 12.67 -6.98
CA VAL A 84 9.62 12.39 -6.92
C VAL A 84 9.29 11.09 -7.66
N ASP A 85 9.85 10.88 -8.85
CA ASP A 85 9.65 9.65 -9.61
C ASP A 85 10.30 8.42 -8.94
N ALA A 86 11.49 8.59 -8.35
CA ALA A 86 12.12 7.55 -7.54
C ALA A 86 11.25 7.15 -6.34
N LEU A 87 10.64 8.12 -5.65
CA LEU A 87 9.73 7.87 -4.53
C LEU A 87 8.50 7.07 -4.95
N TYR A 88 7.89 7.40 -6.10
CA TYR A 88 6.77 6.61 -6.61
C TYR A 88 7.18 5.18 -6.96
N THR A 89 8.38 5.00 -7.54
CA THR A 89 8.94 3.68 -7.83
C THR A 89 9.18 2.87 -6.54
N GLU A 90 9.71 3.50 -5.50
CA GLU A 90 9.84 2.89 -4.17
C GLU A 90 8.48 2.46 -3.61
N VAL A 91 7.45 3.32 -3.72
CA VAL A 91 6.09 3.02 -3.27
C VAL A 91 5.50 1.83 -4.02
N ASP A 92 5.65 1.76 -5.35
CA ASP A 92 5.15 0.62 -6.13
C ASP A 92 5.85 -0.68 -5.71
N GLY A 93 7.16 -0.66 -5.47
CA GLY A 93 7.90 -1.81 -4.95
C GLY A 93 7.43 -2.27 -3.57
N LEU A 94 7.08 -1.32 -2.68
CA LEU A 94 6.50 -1.62 -1.37
C LEU A 94 5.08 -2.20 -1.50
N PHE A 95 4.27 -1.70 -2.43
CA PHE A 95 2.94 -2.23 -2.70
C PHE A 95 2.98 -3.66 -3.20
N VAL A 96 3.86 -3.99 -4.14
CA VAL A 96 3.99 -5.37 -4.65
C VAL A 96 4.33 -6.33 -3.52
N ARG A 97 5.35 -6.01 -2.70
CA ARG A 97 5.75 -6.86 -1.58
C ARG A 97 4.64 -6.99 -0.53
N ALA A 98 3.89 -5.93 -0.26
CA ALA A 98 2.75 -5.96 0.65
C ALA A 98 1.59 -6.80 0.10
N ASP A 99 1.30 -6.72 -1.20
CA ASP A 99 0.25 -7.50 -1.86
C ASP A 99 0.60 -9.00 -1.83
N THR A 100 1.86 -9.37 -2.06
CA THR A 100 2.35 -10.75 -1.92
C THR A 100 2.22 -11.27 -0.48
N LEU A 101 2.72 -10.52 0.52
CA LEU A 101 2.65 -10.94 1.93
C LEU A 101 1.21 -11.04 2.44
N SER A 102 0.31 -10.20 1.93
CA SER A 102 -1.09 -10.21 2.30
C SER A 102 -1.93 -11.19 1.48
N GLY A 103 -1.36 -11.90 0.50
CA GLY A 103 -2.12 -12.79 -0.40
C GLY A 103 -3.17 -12.04 -1.24
N ARG A 104 -3.03 -10.72 -1.41
CA ARG A 104 -3.96 -9.92 -2.21
C ARG A 104 -3.83 -10.22 -3.71
N ASP A 105 -2.66 -10.60 -4.17
CA ASP A 105 -2.42 -10.99 -5.56
C ASP A 105 -3.27 -12.22 -5.93
N GLU A 106 -3.30 -13.23 -5.06
CA GLU A 106 -4.12 -14.44 -5.22
C GLU A 106 -5.62 -14.10 -5.20
N ALA A 107 -6.05 -13.23 -4.27
CA ALA A 107 -7.44 -12.79 -4.18
C ALA A 107 -7.90 -12.02 -5.43
N ARG A 108 -7.01 -11.24 -6.07
CA ARG A 108 -7.31 -10.54 -7.33
C ARG A 108 -7.40 -11.50 -8.52
N VAL A 109 -6.52 -12.49 -8.59
CA VAL A 109 -6.57 -13.51 -9.64
C VAL A 109 -7.84 -14.35 -9.52
N ALA A 110 -8.26 -14.73 -8.31
CA ALA A 110 -9.49 -15.47 -8.07
C ALA A 110 -10.77 -14.69 -8.42
N GLN A 111 -10.71 -13.36 -8.51
CA GLN A 111 -11.84 -12.49 -8.87
C GLN A 111 -11.94 -12.20 -10.37
N LEU A 112 -10.96 -12.63 -11.18
CA LEU A 112 -11.06 -12.52 -12.64
C LEU A 112 -12.04 -13.59 -13.14
N PRO A 113 -13.00 -13.24 -14.02
CA PRO A 113 -13.87 -14.24 -14.61
C PRO A 113 -13.02 -15.28 -15.35
N ALA A 114 -13.22 -16.56 -15.01
CA ALA A 114 -12.67 -17.66 -15.80
C ALA A 114 -13.18 -17.48 -17.24
N ARG A 115 -12.26 -17.25 -18.18
CA ARG A 115 -12.56 -17.13 -19.60
C ARG A 115 -13.17 -18.41 -20.16
#